data_AF-A0A933SRG4-F1
#
_entry.id   AF-A0A933SRG4-F1
#
_cell.length_a   1.000
_cell.length_b   1.000
_cell.length_c   1.000
_cell.angle_alpha   90.00
_cell.angle_beta   90.00
_cell.angle_gamma   90.00
#
_symmetry.space_group_name_H-M   'P 1'
#
loop_
_entity.id
_entity.type
_entity.pdbx_description
1 polymer ?
#
loop_
_entity_poly.entity_id
_entity_poly.type
_entity_poly.pdbx_seq_one_letter_code
_entity_poly.pdbx_strand_id
1 'polypeptide(L)'
;MRTQNIVCPACGEQIEWDADARKVVSHGKKQKSIDLTDAVKSLKAQEAGRLEMFQRAKEEERTKSERLDKLFSKEEKRVREEKDFGKYIRDVDLD
;
A
#
# COMPACT_ATOMS: atom_id res chain seq x y z
N MET A 1 11.55 32.18 34.73
CA MET A 1 12.03 31.39 33.57
C MET A 1 12.65 32.35 32.58
N ARG A 2 13.92 32.69 32.81
CA ARG A 2 14.71 33.59 31.96
C ARG A 2 15.60 32.74 31.06
N THR A 3 15.14 32.48 29.84
CA THR A 3 15.92 31.73 28.84
C THR A 3 16.87 32.66 28.08
N GLN A 4 18.08 32.18 27.82
CA GLN A 4 19.13 32.90 27.08
C GLN A 4 19.66 32.00 25.96
N ASN A 5 19.92 32.60 24.80
CA ASN A 5 20.57 31.91 23.69
C ASN A 5 22.08 32.14 23.75
N ILE A 6 22.82 31.06 23.94
CA ILE A 6 24.29 31.07 23.96
C ILE A 6 24.82 30.20 22.83
N VAL A 7 26.04 30.47 22.38
CA VAL A 7 26.71 29.66 21.36
C VAL A 7 27.53 28.57 22.05
N CYS A 8 27.39 27.32 21.61
CA CYS A 8 28.15 26.19 22.11
C CYS A 8 29.64 26.35 21.76
N PRO A 9 30.57 26.38 22.72
CA PRO A 9 32.00 26.47 22.44
C PRO A 9 32.57 25.20 21.81
N ALA A 10 31.88 24.05 21.90
CA ALA A 10 32.36 22.77 21.37
C ALA A 10 31.97 22.54 19.89
N CYS A 11 30.76 22.97 19.48
CA CYS A 11 30.26 22.74 18.12
C CYS A 11 29.80 24.00 17.38
N GLY A 12 29.73 25.16 18.03
CA GLY A 12 29.29 26.42 17.44
C GLY A 12 27.78 26.56 17.24
N GLU A 13 26.96 25.59 17.65
CA GLU A 13 25.49 25.66 17.53
C GLU A 13 24.85 26.53 18.62
N GLN A 14 23.67 27.10 18.35
CA GLN A 14 22.91 27.82 19.38
C GLN A 14 22.30 26.85 20.38
N ILE A 15 22.42 27.21 21.66
CA ILE A 15 21.88 26.52 22.81
C ILE A 15 20.88 27.45 23.50
N GLU A 16 19.71 26.93 23.82
CA GLU A 16 18.78 27.59 24.72
C GLU A 16 19.10 27.17 26.17
N TRP A 17 19.53 28.14 26.98
CA TRP A 17 19.95 27.97 28.37
C TRP A 17 18.95 28.63 29.32
N ASP A 18 18.48 27.91 30.33
CA ASP A 18 17.68 28.47 31.41
C ASP A 18 18.59 28.93 32.56
N ALA A 19 18.62 30.25 32.81
CA ALA A 19 19.48 30.83 33.84
C ALA A 19 18.99 30.55 35.28
N ASP A 20 17.68 30.39 35.46
CA ASP A 20 17.07 30.12 36.77
C ASP A 20 17.31 28.65 37.16
N ALA A 21 17.14 27.74 36.20
CA ALA A 21 17.31 26.30 36.41
C ALA A 21 18.76 25.81 36.25
N ARG A 22 19.66 26.64 35.69
CA ARG A 22 21.06 26.30 35.34
C ARG A 22 21.17 25.05 34.46
N LYS A 23 20.29 24.93 33.46
CA LYS A 23 20.22 23.76 32.58
C LYS A 23 20.11 24.16 31.12
N VAL A 24 20.62 23.30 30.25
CA VAL A 24 20.41 23.36 28.80
C VAL A 24 19.00 22.83 28.52
N VAL A 25 18.17 23.65 27.87
CA VAL A 25 16.81 23.29 27.46
C VAL A 25 16.82 22.66 26.07
N SER A 26 17.68 23.16 25.17
CA SER A 26 17.84 22.64 23.82
C SER A 26 19.25 22.92 23.29
N HIS A 27 19.83 21.96 22.57
CA HIS A 27 21.15 22.06 21.93
C HIS A 27 21.02 21.60 20.47
N GLY A 28 21.13 22.53 19.53
CA GLY A 28 21.14 22.23 18.09
C GLY A 28 19.83 22.52 17.34
N LYS A 29 19.98 22.60 16.01
CA LYS A 29 19.17 23.37 15.06
C LYS A 29 17.65 23.23 15.19
N LYS A 30 16.97 24.38 15.07
CA LYS A 30 15.54 24.53 14.72
C LYS A 30 15.09 23.38 13.82
N GLN A 31 14.04 22.67 14.24
CA GLN A 31 13.41 21.62 13.46
C GLN A 31 13.23 22.12 12.02
N LYS A 32 13.86 21.45 11.05
CA LYS A 32 13.54 21.68 9.63
C LYS A 32 12.06 21.37 9.50
N SER A 33 11.25 22.34 9.09
CA SER A 33 9.90 22.08 8.65
C SER A 33 9.99 21.08 7.50
N ILE A 34 9.51 19.86 7.71
CA ILE A 34 9.47 18.85 6.67
C ILE A 34 8.45 19.34 5.65
N ASP A 35 8.92 19.62 4.43
CA ASP A 35 8.04 19.98 3.33
C ASP A 35 7.32 18.71 2.84
N LEU A 36 6.04 18.61 3.17
CA LEU A 36 5.19 17.46 2.82
C LEU A 36 4.62 17.57 1.40
N THR A 37 4.88 18.65 0.66
CA THR A 37 4.32 18.84 -0.67
C THR A 37 4.74 17.75 -1.65
N ASP A 38 5.97 17.25 -1.57
CA ASP A 38 6.45 16.16 -2.40
C ASP A 38 5.80 14.82 -2.06
N ALA A 39 5.55 14.56 -0.77
CA ALA A 39 4.80 13.37 -0.34
C ALA A 39 3.35 13.41 -0.85
N VAL A 40 2.69 14.57 -0.79
CA VAL A 40 1.32 14.76 -1.30
C VAL A 40 1.27 14.59 -2.82
N LYS A 41 2.27 15.08 -3.57
CA LYS A 41 2.34 14.87 -5.02
C LYS A 41 2.52 13.39 -5.38
N SER A 42 3.37 12.67 -4.64
CA SER A 42 3.58 11.23 -4.85
C SER A 42 2.30 10.42 -4.64
N LEU A 43 1.53 10.73 -3.59
CA LEU A 43 0.26 10.06 -3.31
C LEU A 43 -0.79 10.29 -4.41
N LYS A 44 -0.90 11.52 -4.93
CA LYS A 44 -1.81 11.85 -6.04
C LYS A 44 -1.42 11.14 -7.34
N ALA A 45 -0.12 11.01 -7.62
CA ALA A 45 0.35 10.28 -8.80
C ALA A 45 0.03 8.77 -8.71
N GLN A 46 0.15 8.17 -7.52
CA GLN A 46 -0.21 6.76 -7.31
C GLN A 46 -1.72 6.50 -7.44
N GLU A 47 -2.56 7.46 -7.05
CA GLU A 47 -4.02 7.31 -7.12
C GLU A 47 -4.55 7.10 -8.55
N ALA A 48 -3.99 7.81 -9.53
CA ALA A 48 -4.35 7.64 -10.93
C ALA A 48 -4.02 6.22 -11.42
N GLY A 49 -2.84 5.69 -11.08
CA GLY A 49 -2.43 4.34 -11.47
C GLY A 49 -3.25 3.24 -10.80
N ARG A 50 -3.71 3.44 -9.55
CA ARG A 50 -4.55 2.45 -8.86
C ARG A 50 -5.90 2.25 -9.54
N LEU A 51 -6.54 3.32 -10.00
CA LEU A 51 -7.86 3.23 -10.62
C LEU A 51 -7.81 2.47 -11.95
N GLU A 52 -6.79 2.76 -12.78
CA GLU A 52 -6.57 2.07 -14.05
C GLU A 52 -6.28 0.57 -13.84
N MET A 53 -5.40 0.23 -12.89
CA MET A 53 -5.12 -1.17 -12.54
C MET A 53 -6.37 -1.90 -12.06
N PHE A 54 -7.21 -1.25 -11.25
CA PHE A 54 -8.46 -1.82 -10.76
C PHE A 54 -9.46 -2.07 -11.90
N GLN A 55 -9.60 -1.13 -12.83
CA GLN A 55 -10.48 -1.29 -13.99
C GLN A 55 -10.04 -2.46 -14.87
N ARG A 56 -8.74 -2.57 -15.15
CA ARG A 56 -8.18 -3.70 -15.93
C ARG A 56 -8.45 -5.04 -15.24
N ALA A 57 -8.16 -5.15 -13.95
CA ALA A 57 -8.40 -6.38 -13.19
C ALA A 57 -9.89 -6.77 -13.19
N LYS A 58 -10.80 -5.78 -13.11
CA LYS A 58 -12.24 -6.01 -13.18
C LYS A 58 -12.67 -6.55 -14.55
N GLU A 59 -12.12 -6.03 -15.64
CA GLU A 59 -12.42 -6.51 -17.00
C GLU A 59 -11.88 -7.93 -17.24
N GLU A 60 -10.69 -8.24 -16.73
CA GLU A 60 -10.11 -9.58 -16.79
C GLU A 60 -10.96 -10.61 -16.05
N GLU A 61 -11.43 -10.30 -14.84
CA GLU A 61 -12.31 -11.20 -14.07
C GLU A 61 -13.67 -11.40 -14.75
N ARG A 62 -14.25 -10.36 -15.36
CA ARG A 62 -15.49 -10.51 -16.16
C ARG A 62 -15.29 -11.43 -17.36
N THR A 63 -14.17 -11.28 -18.06
CA THR A 63 -13.86 -12.12 -19.22
C THR A 63 -13.67 -13.58 -18.80
N LYS A 64 -13.03 -13.79 -17.63
CA LYS A 64 -12.84 -15.12 -17.05
C LYS A 64 -14.17 -15.75 -16.65
N SER A 65 -15.07 -15.02 -15.99
CA SER A 65 -16.40 -15.53 -15.64
C SER A 65 -17.19 -15.95 -16.88
N GLU A 66 -17.22 -15.09 -17.91
CA GLU A 66 -17.92 -15.41 -19.17
C GLU A 66 -17.38 -16.67 -19.87
N ARG A 67 -16.06 -16.93 -19.78
CA ARG A 67 -15.46 -18.15 -20.32
C ARG A 67 -15.89 -19.38 -19.51
N LEU A 68 -15.87 -19.29 -18.19
CA LEU A 68 -16.29 -20.38 -17.30
C LEU A 68 -17.76 -20.72 -17.50
N ASP A 69 -18.63 -19.71 -17.63
CA ASP A 69 -20.06 -19.92 -17.86
C ASP A 69 -20.33 -20.63 -19.19
N LYS A 70 -19.59 -20.27 -20.25
CA LYS A 70 -19.69 -20.93 -21.55
C LYS A 70 -19.21 -22.38 -21.49
N LEU A 71 -18.10 -22.64 -20.80
CA LEU A 71 -17.59 -23.99 -20.61
C LEU A 71 -18.56 -24.83 -19.78
N PHE A 72 -19.08 -24.28 -18.70
CA PHE A 72 -20.06 -24.95 -17.84
C PHE A 72 -21.33 -25.29 -18.63
N SER A 73 -21.90 -24.32 -19.35
CA SER A 73 -23.09 -24.55 -20.17
C SER A 73 -22.86 -25.61 -21.25
N LYS A 74 -21.65 -25.67 -21.82
CA LYS A 74 -21.28 -26.69 -22.81
C LYS A 74 -21.21 -28.08 -22.18
N GLU A 75 -20.55 -28.20 -21.03
CA GLU A 75 -20.43 -29.48 -20.32
C GLU A 75 -21.78 -29.93 -19.74
N GLU A 76 -22.62 -29.01 -19.23
CA GLU A 76 -23.97 -29.33 -18.76
C GLU A 76 -24.82 -29.92 -19.90
N LYS A 77 -24.75 -29.32 -21.10
CA LYS A 77 -25.41 -29.87 -22.30
C LYS A 77 -24.85 -31.25 -22.67
N ARG A 78 -23.52 -31.41 -22.67
CA ARG A 78 -22.88 -32.71 -22.95
C ARG A 78 -23.39 -33.80 -22.01
N VAL A 79 -23.38 -33.54 -20.70
CA VAL A 79 -23.85 -34.51 -19.69
C VAL A 79 -25.35 -34.81 -19.85
N ARG A 80 -26.19 -33.78 -20.11
CA ARG A 80 -27.65 -33.96 -20.21
C ARG A 80 -28.06 -34.66 -21.51
N GLU A 81 -27.46 -34.31 -22.63
CA GLU A 81 -27.83 -34.80 -23.97
C GLU A 81 -27.12 -36.11 -24.32
N GLU A 82 -25.82 -36.20 -24.10
CA GLU A 82 -25.01 -37.38 -24.51
C GLU A 82 -24.95 -38.45 -23.43
N LYS A 83 -25.46 -38.18 -22.21
CA LYS A 83 -25.34 -39.05 -21.01
C LYS A 83 -23.90 -39.52 -20.77
N ASP A 84 -22.93 -38.73 -21.21
CA ASP A 84 -21.52 -39.02 -21.06
C ASP A 84 -21.04 -38.48 -19.71
N PHE A 85 -21.17 -39.32 -18.68
CA PHE A 85 -20.74 -39.01 -17.32
C PHE A 85 -19.21 -39.11 -17.13
N GLY A 86 -18.45 -39.33 -18.21
CA GLY A 86 -17.03 -39.62 -18.12
C GLY A 86 -16.74 -40.87 -17.28
N LYS A 87 -15.45 -41.13 -17.04
CA LYS A 87 -15.04 -42.20 -16.12
C LYS A 87 -15.15 -41.65 -14.69
N TYR A 88 -15.96 -42.29 -13.84
CA TYR A 88 -16.04 -41.95 -12.42
C TYR A 88 -14.65 -42.08 -11.80
N ILE A 89 -14.04 -40.95 -11.46
CA ILE A 89 -12.74 -40.91 -10.77
C ILE A 89 -13.04 -41.24 -9.31
N ARG A 90 -12.52 -42.35 -8.82
CA ARG A 90 -12.61 -42.69 -7.39
C ARG A 90 -11.57 -41.88 -6.64
N ASP A 91 -11.78 -41.64 -5.35
CA ASP A 91 -10.84 -40.90 -4.49
C ASP A 91 -9.40 -41.48 -4.51
N VAL A 92 -9.26 -42.75 -4.92
CA VAL A 92 -8.00 -43.48 -5.07
C VAL A 92 -7.20 -43.09 -6.33
N ASP A 93 -7.84 -42.47 -7.33
CA ASP A 93 -7.22 -42.09 -8.60
C ASP A 93 -6.69 -40.62 -8.59
N LEU A 94 -6.69 -39.94 -7.43
CA LEU A 94 -6.20 -38.56 -7.24
C LEU A 94 -4.78 -38.52 -6.64
N ASP A 95 -3.83 -39.23 -7.28
CA ASP A 95 -2.39 -39.14 -6.96
C ASP A 95 -1.70 -37.95 -7.68
#